data_AF-A0A822HYC3-F1
#
_entry.id   AF-A0A822HYC3-F1
#
_cell.length_a   1.000
_cell.length_b   1.000
_cell.length_c   1.000
_cell.angle_alpha   90.00
_cell.angle_beta   90.00
_cell.angle_gamma   90.00
#
_symmetry.space_group_name_H-M   'P 1'
#
loop_
_entity.id
_entity.type
_entity.pdbx_description
1 polymer ?
#
loop_
_entity_poly.entity_id
_entity_poly.type
_entity_poly.pdbx_seq_one_letter_code
_entity_poly.pdbx_strand_id
1 'polypeptide(L)'
;ELLENLGNFINRAISFCEKNFAGKISDVSQLETQLDQLFVAQITYELNAYLEAMEKTRLRDGLKCVLRMSRYGNQYLQMKQPWAKCKGSDAD
;
A
#
# COMPACT_ATOMS: atom_id res chain seq x y z
N GLU A 1 -14.53 -3.90 -5.56
CA GLU A 1 -13.75 -4.27 -4.35
C GLU A 1 -12.62 -5.28 -4.60
N LEU A 2 -12.84 -6.40 -5.28
CA LEU A 2 -11.74 -7.34 -5.55
C LEU A 2 -10.83 -6.88 -6.69
N LEU A 3 -11.32 -6.80 -7.93
CA LEU A 3 -10.49 -6.43 -9.08
C LEU A 3 -9.92 -5.00 -8.97
N GLU A 4 -10.82 -4.02 -8.83
CA GLU A 4 -10.47 -2.60 -8.90
C GLU A 4 -9.78 -2.04 -7.65
N ASN A 5 -9.90 -2.73 -6.51
CA ASN A 5 -9.30 -2.28 -5.25
C ASN A 5 -8.18 -3.24 -4.83
N LEU A 6 -8.51 -4.42 -4.28
CA LEU A 6 -7.50 -5.35 -3.75
C LEU A 6 -6.49 -5.83 -4.80
N GLY A 7 -7.00 -6.41 -5.88
CA GLY A 7 -6.20 -6.92 -7.00
C GLY A 7 -5.38 -5.81 -7.64
N ASN A 8 -5.98 -4.65 -7.88
CA ASN A 8 -5.27 -3.50 -8.46
C ASN A 8 -4.11 -3.03 -7.57
N PHE A 9 -4.31 -2.89 -6.26
CA PHE A 9 -3.25 -2.45 -5.36
C PHE A 9 -2.08 -3.44 -5.33
N ILE A 10 -2.39 -4.72 -5.08
CA ILE A 10 -1.37 -5.78 -5.00
C ILE A 10 -0.61 -5.89 -6.32
N ASN A 11 -1.33 -5.94 -7.45
CA ASN A 11 -0.71 -6.06 -8.76
C ASN A 11 0.20 -4.87 -9.08
N ARG A 12 -0.23 -3.63 -8.79
CA ARG A 12 0.58 -2.43 -9.03
C ARG A 12 1.84 -2.41 -8.16
N ALA A 13 1.72 -2.75 -6.87
CA ALA A 13 2.86 -2.77 -5.96
C ALA A 13 3.90 -3.82 -6.38
N ILE A 14 3.46 -5.06 -6.65
CA ILE A 14 4.35 -6.15 -7.06
C ILE A 14 4.96 -5.87 -8.43
N SER A 15 4.15 -5.52 -9.44
CA SER A 15 4.63 -5.21 -10.79
C SER A 15 5.64 -4.06 -10.80
N PHE A 16 5.44 -3.05 -9.93
CA PHE A 16 6.37 -1.94 -9.81
C PHE A 16 7.71 -2.39 -9.20
N CYS A 17 7.67 -3.20 -8.14
CA CYS A 17 8.86 -3.76 -7.50
C CYS A 17 9.66 -4.66 -8.47
N GLU A 18 8.98 -5.55 -9.17
CA GLU A 18 9.58 -6.43 -10.17
C GLU A 18 10.31 -5.63 -11.25
N LYS A 19 9.63 -4.66 -11.86
CA LYS A 19 10.14 -3.92 -13.02
C LYS A 19 11.28 -2.96 -12.70
N ASN A 20 11.24 -2.31 -11.53
CA ASN A 20 12.17 -1.21 -11.21
C ASN A 20 13.26 -1.63 -10.22
N PHE A 21 13.07 -2.73 -9.49
CA PHE A 21 14.00 -3.16 -8.45
C PHE A 21 14.35 -4.66 -8.53
N ALA A 22 14.08 -5.31 -9.67
CA ALA A 22 14.30 -6.74 -9.88
C ALA A 22 13.63 -7.61 -8.80
N GLY A 23 12.47 -7.16 -8.30
CA GLY A 23 11.73 -7.84 -7.23
C GLY A 23 12.38 -7.76 -5.85
N LYS A 24 13.42 -6.94 -5.67
CA LYS A 24 14.12 -6.75 -4.40
C LYS A 24 13.63 -5.49 -3.70
N ILE A 25 13.32 -5.62 -2.42
CA ILE A 25 12.94 -4.49 -1.56
C ILE A 25 14.21 -3.91 -0.96
N SER A 26 14.42 -2.60 -1.12
CA SER A 26 15.50 -1.86 -0.47
C SER A 26 15.14 -1.52 0.97
N ASP A 27 16.13 -1.38 1.84
CA ASP A 27 15.92 -0.91 3.20
C ASP A 27 15.35 0.52 3.20
N VAL A 28 14.25 0.69 3.91
CA VAL A 28 13.64 2.00 4.16
C VAL A 28 14.14 2.47 5.52
N SER A 29 15.13 3.38 5.52
CA SER A 29 15.72 3.89 6.76
C SER A 29 14.82 4.90 7.47
N GLN A 30 14.03 5.69 6.72
CA GLN A 30 13.13 6.72 7.26
C GLN A 30 11.89 6.93 6.36
N LEU A 31 10.79 7.38 6.96
CA LEU A 31 9.60 7.85 6.25
C LEU A 31 9.79 9.33 5.87
N GLU A 32 10.20 9.56 4.63
CA GLU A 32 10.70 10.86 4.14
C GLU A 32 9.64 11.96 4.10
N THR A 33 8.36 11.61 3.87
CA THR A 33 7.29 12.60 3.70
C THR A 33 6.15 12.39 4.68
N GLN A 34 5.41 13.47 4.96
CA GLN A 34 4.18 13.40 5.76
C GLN A 34 3.14 12.43 5.15
N LEU A 35 3.12 12.30 3.83
CA LEU A 35 2.28 11.33 3.14
C LEU A 35 2.65 9.88 3.50
N ASP A 36 3.94 9.58 3.64
CA ASP A 36 4.43 8.24 4.04
C ASP A 36 4.02 7.93 5.47
N GLN A 37 4.24 8.90 6.36
CA GLN A 37 3.88 8.81 7.78
C GLN A 37 2.37 8.62 7.95
N LEU A 38 1.56 9.39 7.22
CA LEU A 38 0.11 9.28 7.23
C LEU A 38 -0.34 7.91 6.71
N PHE A 39 0.23 7.43 5.60
CA PHE A 39 -0.11 6.13 5.04
C PHE A 39 0.19 5.00 6.04
N VAL A 40 1.39 4.99 6.64
CA VAL A 40 1.76 3.99 7.65
C VAL A 40 0.85 4.06 8.88
N ALA A 41 0.49 5.27 9.33
CA ALA A 41 -0.44 5.46 10.44
C ALA A 41 -1.85 4.90 10.13
N GLN A 42 -2.37 5.14 8.92
CA GLN A 42 -3.65 4.60 8.45
C GLN A 42 -3.64 3.08 8.39
N ILE A 43 -2.57 2.48 7.85
CA ILE A 43 -2.43 1.02 7.81
C ILE A 43 -2.34 0.43 9.22
N THR A 44 -1.57 1.06 10.11
CA THR A 44 -1.46 0.64 11.51
C THR A 44 -2.80 0.68 12.22
N TYR A 45 -3.58 1.74 12.02
CA TYR A 45 -4.91 1.88 12.58
C TYR A 45 -5.87 0.77 12.09
N GLU A 46 -5.93 0.53 10.79
CA GLU A 46 -6.80 -0.52 10.22
C GLU A 46 -6.35 -1.92 10.62
N LEU A 47 -5.05 -2.15 10.79
CA LEU A 47 -4.51 -3.43 11.26
C LEU A 47 -4.96 -3.71 12.70
N ASN A 48 -4.88 -2.72 13.58
CA ASN A 48 -5.36 -2.87 14.97
C ASN A 48 -6.87 -3.15 14.99
N ALA A 49 -7.66 -2.44 14.18
CA ALA A 49 -9.10 -2.69 14.06
C ALA A 49 -9.42 -4.07 13.47
N TYR A 50 -8.60 -4.55 12.52
CA TYR A 50 -8.70 -5.91 11.98
C TYR A 50 -8.46 -6.95 13.08
N LEU A 51 -7.37 -6.81 13.85
CA LEU A 51 -7.04 -7.74 14.93
C LEU A 51 -8.16 -7.81 15.97
N GLU A 52 -8.67 -6.66 16.43
CA GLU A 52 -9.79 -6.60 17.37
C GLU A 52 -11.05 -7.29 16.82
N ALA A 53 -11.36 -7.08 15.54
CA ALA A 53 -12.50 -7.72 14.89
C ALA A 53 -12.32 -9.25 14.83
N MET A 54 -11.12 -9.73 14.51
CA MET A 54 -10.83 -11.16 14.42
C MET A 54 -10.86 -11.86 15.79
N GLU A 55 -10.32 -11.23 16.84
CA GLU A 55 -10.41 -11.71 18.22
C GLU A 55 -11.86 -11.88 18.68
N LYS A 56 -12.76 -11.00 18.22
CA LYS A 56 -14.20 -11.03 18.51
C LYS A 56 -15.00 -11.85 17.49
N THR A 57 -14.35 -12.60 16.60
CA THR A 57 -14.98 -13.40 15.53
C THR A 57 -15.89 -12.57 14.59
N ARG A 58 -15.63 -11.27 14.45
CA ARG A 58 -16.37 -10.35 13.56
C ARG A 58 -15.78 -10.36 12.15
N LEU A 59 -15.90 -11.50 11.47
CA LEU A 59 -15.26 -11.76 10.17
C LEU A 59 -15.60 -10.70 9.10
N ARG A 60 -16.86 -10.25 9.06
CA ARG A 60 -17.30 -9.23 8.10
C ARG A 60 -16.60 -7.89 8.31
N ASP A 61 -16.34 -7.52 9.56
CA ASP A 61 -15.69 -6.25 9.88
C ASP A 61 -14.18 -6.35 9.64
N GLY A 62 -13.57 -7.49 9.98
CA GLY A 62 -12.18 -7.78 9.60
C GLY A 62 -11.97 -7.68 8.09
N LEU A 63 -12.85 -8.27 7.28
CA LEU A 63 -12.77 -8.16 5.81
C LEU A 63 -12.84 -6.71 5.33
N LYS A 64 -13.70 -5.86 5.94
CA LYS A 64 -13.77 -4.44 5.58
C LYS A 64 -12.46 -3.71 5.89
N CYS A 65 -11.77 -4.04 6.99
CA CYS A 65 -10.46 -3.45 7.30
C CYS A 65 -9.44 -3.74 6.19
N VAL A 66 -9.37 -5.00 5.72
CA VAL A 66 -8.47 -5.39 4.62
C VAL A 66 -8.78 -4.61 3.34
N LEU A 67 -10.06 -4.48 2.98
CA LEU A 67 -10.46 -3.72 1.79
C LEU A 67 -10.16 -2.21 1.94
N ARG A 68 -10.26 -1.64 3.14
CA ARG A 68 -9.87 -0.24 3.41
C ARG A 68 -8.36 -0.04 3.31
N MET A 69 -7.54 -0.94 3.86
CA MET A 69 -6.08 -0.90 3.71
C MET A 69 -5.68 -0.86 2.23
N SER A 70 -6.28 -1.73 1.41
CA SER A 70 -6.06 -1.71 -0.04
C SER A 70 -6.48 -0.39 -0.70
N ARG A 71 -7.57 0.24 -0.24
CA ARG A 71 -8.01 1.52 -0.76
C ARG A 71 -7.00 2.62 -0.45
N TYR A 72 -6.47 2.66 0.77
CA TYR A 72 -5.38 3.59 1.13
C TYR A 72 -4.13 3.33 0.31
N GLY A 73 -3.78 2.06 0.07
CA GLY A 73 -2.65 1.68 -0.78
C GLY A 73 -2.78 2.20 -2.21
N ASN A 74 -3.97 2.05 -2.82
CA ASN A 74 -4.25 2.62 -4.15
C ASN A 74 -4.11 4.15 -4.17
N GLN A 75 -4.64 4.85 -3.16
CA GLN A 75 -4.55 6.30 -3.05
C GLN A 75 -3.10 6.76 -2.87
N TYR A 76 -2.33 6.09 -2.00
CA TYR A 76 -0.93 6.39 -1.75
C TYR A 76 -0.10 6.25 -3.03
N LEU A 77 -0.24 5.13 -3.77
CA LEU A 77 0.44 4.95 -5.06
C LEU A 77 0.01 6.02 -6.08
N GLN A 78 -1.27 6.41 -6.10
CA GLN A 78 -1.77 7.45 -6.99
C GLN A 78 -1.18 8.82 -6.69
N MET A 79 -1.02 9.18 -5.42
CA MET A 79 -0.44 10.46 -5.00
C MET A 79 1.08 10.49 -5.20
N LYS A 80 1.78 9.38 -4.94
CA LYS A 80 3.24 9.31 -5.10
C LYS A 80 3.70 9.24 -6.54
N GLN A 81 2.87 8.70 -7.45
CA GLN A 81 3.17 8.48 -8.87
C GLN A 81 4.56 7.88 -9.12
N PRO A 82 4.91 6.76 -8.48
CA PRO A 82 6.27 6.21 -8.55
C PRO A 82 6.71 5.84 -9.97
N TRP A 83 5.78 5.45 -10.86
CA TRP A 83 6.06 5.17 -12.27
C TRP A 83 6.48 6.40 -13.09
N ALA A 84 6.16 7.61 -12.64
CA ALA A 84 6.62 8.84 -13.27
C ALA A 84 8.01 9.21 -12.74
N LYS A 85 8.21 9.09 -11.42
CA LYS A 85 9.47 9.44 -10.75
C LYS A 85 10.64 8.53 -11.15
N CYS A 86 10.42 7.22 -11.29
CA CYS A 86 11.47 6.29 -11.70
C CYS A 86 11.88 6.37 -13.17
N LYS A 87 11.10 7.06 -14.02
CA LYS A 87 11.46 7.27 -15.44
C LYS A 87 12.39 8.47 -15.67
N GLY A 88 12.69 9.24 -14.63
CA GLY A 88 13.53 10.45 -14.72
C GLY A 88 15.04 10.21 -14.66
N SER A 89 15.55 8.99 -14.92
CA SER A 89 17.00 8.71 -14.91
C SER A 89 17.51 8.00 -16.17
N ASP A 90 16.79 8.09 -17.28
CA ASP A 90 17.35 7.80 -18.61
C ASP A 90 17.49 9.15 -19.33
N ALA A 91 18.70 9.71 -19.28
CA ALA A 91 19.13 10.98 -19.88
C ALA A 91 18.68 12.27 -19.19
N ASP A 92 19.54 12.77 -18.30
CA ASP A 92 20.01 14.17 -18.28
C ASP A 92 21.51 14.17 -17.89
#